data_AF-A0A815UDM7-F1
#
_entry.id   AF-A0A815UDM7-F1
#
_cell.length_a   1.000
_cell.length_b   1.000
_cell.length_c   1.000
_cell.angle_alpha   90.00
_cell.angle_beta   90.00
_cell.angle_gamma   90.00
#
_symmetry.space_group_name_H-M   'P 1'
#
loop_
_entity.id
_entity.type
_entity.pdbx_description
1 polymer ?
#
loop_
_entity_poly.entity_id
_entity_poly.type
_entity_poly.pdbx_seq_one_letter_code
_entity_poly.pdbx_strand_id
1 'polypeptide(L)'
;MCTNNSTPSYTTQYSTSSMDSNSNDSEGCSLENTIEYGPIKIRQIRKPAPTIATGRRPKSLVLTGDEAIKREQRREKNREAARKLKERRKLIEKELDQQLRDLEGEHSSLQNYLQQLRDRKQTLQTAV
;
A
#
# COMPACT_ATOMS: atom_id res chain seq x y z
N MET A 1 31.08 -1.78 23.24
CA MET A 1 30.23 -2.50 24.20
C MET A 1 28.78 -2.12 23.91
N CYS A 2 27.92 -3.12 23.75
CA CYS A 2 26.70 -3.18 22.95
C CYS A 2 25.54 -2.28 23.42
N THR A 3 24.76 -1.72 22.47
CA THR A 3 23.39 -1.25 22.74
C THR A 3 22.40 -2.10 21.94
N ASN A 4 21.52 -2.77 22.69
CA ASN A 4 20.56 -3.76 22.21
C ASN A 4 19.35 -3.06 21.59
N ASN A 5 19.11 -3.26 20.29
CA ASN A 5 17.81 -2.99 19.68
C ASN A 5 16.98 -4.29 19.70
N SER A 6 16.29 -4.51 20.82
CA SER A 6 15.20 -5.50 20.90
C SER A 6 14.05 -5.03 20.02
N THR A 7 13.94 -5.62 18.83
CA THR A 7 12.75 -5.53 17.99
C THR A 7 11.69 -6.51 18.52
N PRO A 8 10.47 -6.07 18.86
CA PRO A 8 9.41 -7.02 19.16
C PRO A 8 8.89 -7.61 17.84
N SER A 9 9.19 -8.88 17.61
CA SER A 9 8.57 -9.70 16.56
C SER A 9 7.16 -10.09 17.02
N TYR A 10 6.14 -9.48 16.42
CA TYR A 10 4.76 -9.92 16.58
C TYR A 10 4.39 -10.86 15.43
N THR A 11 4.71 -12.14 15.60
CA THR A 11 4.12 -13.23 14.82
C THR A 11 2.64 -13.32 15.16
N THR A 12 1.79 -12.75 14.32
CA THR A 12 0.35 -12.95 14.41
C THR A 12 0.04 -14.32 13.83
N GLN A 13 -0.13 -15.32 14.68
CA GLN A 13 -0.64 -16.63 14.26
C GLN A 13 -2.15 -16.52 14.10
N TYR A 14 -2.63 -16.56 12.86
CA TYR A 14 -4.05 -16.69 12.58
C TYR A 14 -4.41 -18.17 12.71
N SER A 15 -5.02 -18.56 13.83
CA SER A 15 -5.70 -19.84 13.96
C SER A 15 -6.90 -19.83 13.01
N THR A 16 -6.78 -20.51 11.87
CA THR A 16 -7.93 -20.81 10.99
C THR A 16 -8.75 -21.92 11.63
N SER A 17 -9.61 -21.57 12.58
CA SER A 17 -10.69 -22.47 12.99
C SER A 17 -11.69 -22.57 11.85
N SER A 18 -11.56 -23.64 11.07
CA SER A 18 -12.61 -24.16 10.19
C SER A 18 -13.84 -24.42 11.05
N MET A 19 -14.84 -23.56 10.94
CA MET A 19 -16.17 -23.79 11.51
C MET A 19 -17.09 -24.03 10.33
N ASP A 20 -17.63 -25.24 10.35
CA ASP A 20 -18.37 -25.88 9.29
C ASP A 20 -19.56 -25.06 8.80
N SER A 21 -19.74 -25.10 7.48
CA SER A 21 -20.87 -24.51 6.79
C SER A 21 -22.14 -25.25 7.18
N ASN A 22 -22.92 -24.68 8.10
CA ASN A 22 -24.25 -25.19 8.37
C ASN A 22 -25.20 -24.67 7.27
N SER A 23 -25.35 -25.50 6.24
CA SER A 23 -26.34 -25.38 5.18
C SER A 23 -27.73 -25.56 5.77
N ASN A 24 -28.36 -24.45 6.16
CA ASN A 24 -29.82 -24.39 6.24
C ASN A 24 -30.35 -24.03 4.85
N ASP A 25 -30.59 -25.08 4.07
CA ASP A 25 -31.58 -25.08 3.02
C ASP A 25 -32.94 -24.68 3.64
N SER A 26 -33.30 -23.40 3.51
CA SER A 26 -34.67 -22.96 3.71
C SER A 26 -35.21 -22.54 2.36
N GLU A 27 -35.91 -23.50 1.77
CA GLU A 27 -36.80 -23.34 0.65
C GLU A 27 -37.69 -22.10 0.82
N GLY A 28 -37.73 -21.29 -0.23
CA GLY A 28 -38.55 -20.07 -0.26
C GLY A 28 -38.26 -19.23 -1.48
N CYS A 29 -38.09 -19.85 -2.65
CA CYS A 29 -38.01 -19.14 -3.92
C CYS A 29 -39.42 -18.66 -4.32
N SER A 30 -39.97 -17.70 -3.58
CA SER A 30 -41.17 -16.97 -4.00
C SER A 30 -40.80 -16.15 -5.24
N LEU A 31 -41.41 -16.51 -6.37
CA LEU A 31 -41.32 -15.82 -7.66
C LEU A 31 -41.95 -14.41 -7.65
N GLU A 32 -42.53 -13.97 -6.53
CA GLU A 32 -43.42 -12.79 -6.47
C GLU A 32 -42.69 -11.44 -6.61
N ASN A 33 -41.35 -11.40 -6.57
CA ASN A 33 -40.58 -10.15 -6.66
C ASN A 33 -39.79 -10.02 -7.98
N THR A 34 -40.46 -10.27 -9.11
CA THR A 34 -39.86 -10.09 -10.45
C THR A 34 -40.49 -8.88 -11.13
N ILE A 35 -39.67 -7.91 -11.52
CA ILE A 35 -40.11 -6.76 -12.32
C ILE A 35 -39.73 -7.00 -13.78
N GLU A 36 -40.67 -6.78 -14.69
CA GLU A 36 -40.47 -6.90 -16.12
C GLU A 36 -40.22 -5.52 -16.75
N TYR A 37 -39.19 -5.45 -17.60
CA TYR A 37 -38.90 -4.31 -18.46
C TYR A 37 -38.88 -4.81 -19.91
N GLY A 38 -40.04 -4.85 -20.56
CA GLY A 38 -40.18 -5.46 -21.88
C GLY A 38 -39.87 -6.96 -21.84
N PRO A 39 -39.03 -7.51 -22.75
CA PRO A 39 -38.72 -8.94 -22.76
C PRO A 39 -37.80 -9.41 -21.62
N ILE A 40 -37.28 -8.49 -20.80
CA ILE A 40 -36.31 -8.78 -19.74
C ILE A 40 -37.02 -8.85 -18.39
N LYS A 41 -36.85 -9.97 -17.68
CA LYS A 41 -37.35 -10.18 -16.31
C LYS A 41 -36.21 -10.03 -15.31
N ILE A 42 -36.30 -9.04 -14.42
CA ILE A 42 -35.29 -8.76 -13.40
C ILE A 42 -35.85 -9.17 -12.03
N ARG A 43 -35.11 -10.05 -11.33
CA ARG A 43 -35.41 -10.36 -9.92
C ARG A 43 -35.03 -9.17 -9.05
N GLN A 44 -35.98 -8.61 -8.30
CA GLN A 44 -35.65 -7.58 -7.33
C GLN A 44 -34.78 -8.16 -6.22
N ILE A 45 -33.59 -7.59 -6.07
CA ILE A 45 -32.71 -7.89 -4.93
C ILE A 45 -33.42 -7.40 -3.66
N ARG A 46 -33.75 -8.32 -2.76
CA ARG A 46 -34.30 -7.96 -1.44
C ARG A 46 -33.27 -7.08 -0.73
N LYS A 47 -33.74 -5.97 -0.12
CA LYS A 47 -32.86 -5.14 0.73
C LYS A 47 -32.26 -6.06 1.80
N PRO A 48 -30.93 -6.04 2.02
CA PRO A 48 -30.32 -6.89 3.03
C PRO A 48 -31.01 -6.63 4.37
N ALA A 49 -31.32 -7.72 5.08
CA ALA A 49 -31.94 -7.62 6.41
C ALA A 49 -31.14 -6.62 7.25
N PRO A 50 -31.77 -5.72 8.01
CA PRO A 50 -31.06 -4.82 8.89
C PRO A 50 -30.36 -5.66 9.96
N THR A 51 -29.10 -6.02 9.73
CA THR A 51 -28.27 -6.74 10.70
C THR A 51 -27.80 -5.76 11.77
N ILE A 52 -28.75 -5.16 12.49
CA ILE A 52 -28.48 -4.25 13.62
C ILE A 52 -27.71 -5.01 14.70
N ALA A 53 -28.01 -6.30 14.90
CA ALA A 53 -27.34 -7.17 15.88
C ALA A 53 -25.83 -7.35 15.64
N THR A 54 -25.33 -7.19 14.40
CA THR A 54 -23.92 -7.43 14.05
C THR A 54 -23.08 -6.15 14.02
N GLY A 55 -23.67 -4.97 14.31
CA GLY A 55 -22.97 -3.68 14.31
C GLY A 55 -22.47 -3.20 12.93
N ARG A 56 -22.73 -3.96 11.86
CA ARG A 56 -22.36 -3.60 10.49
C ARG A 56 -23.39 -2.65 9.89
N ARG A 57 -22.93 -1.45 9.53
CA ARG A 57 -23.76 -0.44 8.85
C ARG A 57 -23.81 -0.72 7.34
N PRO A 58 -24.97 -0.59 6.67
CA PRO A 58 -25.07 -0.78 5.23
C PRO A 58 -24.27 0.30 4.49
N LYS A 59 -23.65 -0.07 3.36
CA LYS A 59 -22.80 0.83 2.55
C LYS A 59 -23.56 2.08 2.04
N SER A 60 -24.88 1.99 1.92
CA SER A 60 -25.77 3.08 1.51
C SER A 60 -26.14 4.05 2.64
N LEU A 61 -25.68 3.82 3.88
CA LEU A 61 -25.99 4.72 4.99
C LEU A 61 -25.22 6.04 4.84
N VAL A 62 -25.95 7.11 4.57
CA VAL A 62 -25.43 8.48 4.65
C VAL A 62 -25.16 8.80 6.12
N LEU A 63 -23.91 9.08 6.48
CA LEU A 63 -23.61 9.58 7.82
C LEU A 63 -23.97 11.05 7.87
N THR A 64 -24.68 11.45 8.91
CA THR A 64 -25.07 12.84 9.18
C THR A 64 -24.44 13.34 10.48
N GLY A 65 -24.39 14.67 10.65
CA GLY A 65 -23.89 15.31 11.86
C GLY A 65 -22.43 14.98 12.20
N ASP A 66 -22.16 14.72 13.47
CA ASP A 66 -20.81 14.56 14.03
C ASP A 66 -19.99 13.43 13.38
N GLU A 67 -20.64 12.35 12.96
CA GLU A 67 -19.95 11.23 12.33
C GLU A 67 -19.46 11.57 10.92
N ALA A 68 -20.17 12.45 10.21
CA ALA A 68 -19.73 12.98 8.92
C ALA A 68 -18.50 13.88 9.09
N ILE A 69 -18.52 14.77 10.09
CA ILE A 69 -17.41 15.67 10.42
C ILE A 69 -16.16 14.87 10.81
N LYS A 70 -16.28 13.87 11.69
CA LYS A 70 -15.17 12.98 12.06
C LYS A 70 -14.58 12.23 10.86
N ARG A 71 -15.44 11.80 9.93
CA ARG A 71 -14.98 11.16 8.68
C ARG A 71 -14.21 12.15 7.81
N GLU A 72 -14.70 13.37 7.66
CA GLU A 72 -14.04 14.41 6.88
C GLU A 72 -12.68 14.78 7.46
N GLN A 73 -12.59 14.99 8.77
CA GLN A 73 -11.30 15.23 9.45
C GLN A 73 -10.31 14.09 9.23
N ARG A 74 -10.77 12.83 9.31
CA ARG A 74 -9.93 11.66 9.02
C ARG A 74 -9.47 11.64 7.56
N ARG A 75 -10.34 11.99 6.61
CA ARG A 75 -9.97 12.12 5.19
C ARG A 75 -8.92 13.22 5.01
N GLU A 76 -9.09 14.37 5.65
CA GLU A 76 -8.10 15.46 5.58
C GLU A 76 -6.74 15.05 6.15
N LYS A 77 -6.72 14.44 7.34
CA LYS A 77 -5.49 13.90 7.93
C LYS A 77 -4.82 12.88 7.01
N ASN A 78 -5.60 12.01 6.37
CA ASN A 78 -5.06 11.04 5.43
C ASN A 78 -4.51 11.70 4.15
N ARG A 79 -5.19 12.73 3.63
CA ARG A 79 -4.69 13.55 2.51
C ARG A 79 -3.37 14.21 2.87
N GLU A 80 -3.25 14.80 4.05
CA GLU A 80 -2.01 15.43 4.53
C GLU A 80 -0.88 14.40 4.68
N ALA A 81 -1.15 13.25 5.29
CA ALA A 81 -0.18 12.17 5.44
C ALA A 81 0.31 11.66 4.07
N ALA A 82 -0.60 11.51 3.10
CA ALA A 82 -0.25 11.11 1.74
C ALA A 82 0.62 12.16 1.03
N ARG A 83 0.33 13.45 1.21
CA ARG A 83 1.17 14.55 0.69
C ARG A 83 2.58 14.49 1.29
N LYS A 84 2.71 14.41 2.61
CA LYS A 84 4.00 14.31 3.31
C LYS A 84 4.80 13.08 2.87
N LEU A 85 4.13 11.93 2.69
CA LEU A 85 4.77 10.72 2.17
C LEU A 85 5.34 10.94 0.77
N LYS A 86 4.56 11.56 -0.12
CA LYS A 86 5.00 11.86 -1.49
C LYS A 86 6.19 12.83 -1.51
N GLU A 87 6.16 13.86 -0.67
CA GLU A 87 7.26 14.81 -0.51
C GLU A 87 8.53 14.13 -0.01
N ARG A 88 8.43 13.31 1.05
CA ARG A 88 9.57 12.55 1.57
C ARG A 88 10.18 11.61 0.53
N ARG A 89 9.35 10.89 -0.23
CA ARG A 89 9.83 10.03 -1.32
C ARG A 89 10.62 10.82 -2.36
N LYS A 90 10.10 11.97 -2.79
CA LYS A 90 10.80 12.85 -3.74
C LYS A 90 12.13 13.39 -3.18
N LEU A 91 12.20 13.69 -1.89
CA LEU A 91 13.44 14.15 -1.26
C LEU A 91 14.49 13.03 -1.26
N ILE A 92 14.10 11.81 -0.89
CA ILE A 92 14.98 10.64 -0.91
C ILE A 92 15.45 10.34 -2.35
N GLU A 93 14.55 10.37 -3.33
CA GLU A 93 14.91 10.21 -4.74
C GLU A 93 15.97 11.23 -5.18
N LYS A 94 15.77 12.51 -4.86
CA LYS A 94 16.75 13.57 -5.16
C LYS A 94 18.09 13.37 -4.46
N GLU A 95 18.07 12.91 -3.21
CA GLU A 95 19.29 12.63 -2.44
C GLU A 95 20.06 11.47 -3.06
N LEU A 96 19.38 10.38 -3.43
CA LEU A 96 19.98 9.24 -4.11
C LEU A 96 20.54 9.63 -5.48
N ASP A 97 19.81 10.43 -6.25
CA ASP A 97 20.29 10.94 -7.54
C ASP A 97 21.54 11.80 -7.38
N GLN A 98 21.63 12.59 -6.30
CA GLN A 98 22.82 13.37 -6.01
C GLN A 98 24.00 12.49 -5.64
N GLN A 99 23.79 11.53 -4.73
CA GLN A 99 24.82 10.56 -4.33
C GLN A 99 25.36 9.77 -5.53
N LEU A 100 24.48 9.38 -6.45
CA LEU A 100 24.87 8.68 -7.67
C LEU A 100 25.76 9.56 -8.55
N ARG A 101 25.38 10.83 -8.78
CA ARG A 101 26.22 11.79 -9.53
C ARG A 101 27.59 12.00 -8.88
N ASP A 102 27.63 12.13 -7.56
CA ASP A 102 28.87 12.32 -6.82
C ASP A 102 29.77 11.09 -6.97
N LEU A 103 29.23 9.88 -6.80
CA LEU A 103 29.95 8.61 -6.99
C LEU A 103 30.43 8.41 -8.44
N GLU A 104 29.62 8.77 -9.43
CA GLU A 104 30.03 8.73 -10.85
C GLU A 104 31.21 9.67 -11.13
N GLY A 105 31.19 10.87 -10.53
CA GLY A 105 32.28 11.83 -10.60
C GLY A 105 33.56 11.31 -9.96
N GLU A 106 33.47 10.75 -8.75
CA GLU A 106 34.60 10.13 -8.07
C GLU A 106 35.17 8.95 -8.86
N HIS A 107 34.30 8.08 -9.40
CA HIS A 107 34.70 6.94 -10.21
C HIS A 107 35.45 7.39 -11.47
N SER A 108 34.93 8.40 -12.19
CA SER A 108 35.61 8.95 -13.36
C SER A 108 36.98 9.56 -13.02
N SER A 109 37.06 10.30 -11.91
CA SER A 109 38.33 10.87 -11.42
C SER A 109 39.36 9.79 -11.09
N LEU A 110 38.94 8.74 -10.36
CA LEU A 110 39.80 7.60 -10.03
C LEU A 110 40.24 6.81 -11.26
N GLN A 111 39.36 6.61 -12.24
CA GLN A 111 39.71 5.97 -13.50
C GLN A 111 40.76 6.77 -14.27
N ASN A 112 40.60 8.09 -14.36
CA ASN A 112 41.59 8.96 -14.99
C ASN A 112 42.95 8.89 -14.28
N TYR A 113 42.95 8.91 -12.95
CA TYR A 113 44.18 8.79 -12.16
C TYR A 113 44.86 7.43 -12.35
N LEU A 114 44.10 6.33 -12.39
CA LEU A 114 44.63 5.00 -12.71
C LEU A 114 45.24 4.95 -14.10
N GLN A 115 44.62 5.60 -15.09
CA GLN A 115 45.16 5.64 -16.44
C GLN A 115 46.50 6.39 -16.48
N GLN A 116 46.58 7.57 -15.87
CA GLN A 116 47.83 8.34 -15.78
C GLN A 116 48.95 7.53 -15.10
N LEU A 117 48.64 6.80 -14.03
CA LEU A 117 49.60 5.92 -13.36
C LEU A 117 50.06 4.76 -14.25
N ARG A 118 49.15 4.16 -15.01
CA ARG A 118 49.48 3.09 -15.98
C ARG A 118 50.40 3.62 -17.08
N ASP A 119 50.07 4.77 -17.66
CA ASP A 119 50.88 5.40 -18.71
C ASP A 119 52.27 5.71 -18.19
N ARG A 120 52.37 6.32 -17.00
CA ARG A 120 53.67 6.61 -16.36
C ARG A 120 54.47 5.34 -16.08
N LYS A 121 53.82 4.28 -15.59
CA LYS A 121 54.48 2.98 -15.37
C LYS A 121 55.02 2.43 -16.68
N GLN A 122 54.25 2.46 -17.75
CA GLN A 122 54.67 1.97 -19.07
C GLN A 122 55.89 2.74 -19.57
N THR A 123 55.87 4.07 -19.52
CA THR A 123 57.01 4.91 -19.92
C THR A 123 58.29 4.55 -19.17
N LEU A 124 58.19 4.33 -17.86
CA LEU A 124 59.34 3.95 -17.04
C LEU A 124 59.85 2.53 -17.36
N GLN A 125 58.96 1.61 -17.73
CA GLN A 125 59.35 0.25 -18.12
C GLN A 125 60.01 0.19 -19.49
N THR A 126 59.62 1.06 -20.43
CA THR A 126 60.20 1.12 -21.78
C THR A 126 61.49 1.94 -21.87
N ALA A 127 61.80 2.74 -20.85
CA ALA A 127 63.01 3.58 -20.80
C ALA A 127 64.24 2.87 -20.20
N VAL A 128 64.09 1.60 -19.78
CA VAL A 128 65.15 0.70 -19.30
C VAL A 128 65.47 -0.30 -20.40
#